data_AF-A0AAE8MDZ3-F1
#
_entry.id   AF-A0AAE8MDZ3-F1
#
_cell.length_a   1.000
_cell.length_b   1.000
_cell.length_c   1.000
_cell.angle_alpha   90.00
_cell.angle_beta   90.00
_cell.angle_gamma   90.00
#
_symmetry.space_group_name_H-M   'P 1'
#
loop_
_entity.id
_entity.type
_entity.pdbx_description
1 polymer ?
#
loop_
_entity_poly.entity_id
_entity_poly.type
_entity_poly.pdbx_seq_one_letter_code
_entity_poly.pdbx_strand_id
1 'polypeptide(L)'
;MSPSVSGFIGLDPKAPKSQYIPKVQDWDKAAAKAGELVAKLNITEKTDTVTGSLSDGSGTGYVGRIRPVERVGFHGICLLDGPNAVNRADLVSIFPSGLSAAASWDRQALLERGIALAEEFKAKGGHVILGHILIFFESQPTLDELGNLFLIARGADTEKVPPLVPLDVTPLELGFRGYVVSDWFATHSTSVAANADFDVEQPGDLPPGVTVSHSGGGYHGSRLVEAVQAGNITEERIDEMVTNLLTPGSKHAFLLTLSNSGWTSKFLQGLGPSIAGRDVLGDHHKLIRKHGASASVLLKNKNEFLPLALAKSRNIGVFGNAATDPTEGLFYTETSDPLYRPEHGPITAIRSHASKTNAMVQHLASHDLISKNDFRSIYPVPDVCVVFLKSWAAETHDRLSFELDWNSTAVVKNVANFCGANKTVVVTNSALVNTLPWANNDNVTAILATQFPGQEIGNSIIDVLCGQIEPSGRLPYTIPKNEEDYDFPVVNITELIRVLTKVKKTETRKGSTVVQLYLEDAPVRVLRGFEKVELSSKKSKKIEFALKRRDVRYWDVAAQQGRIPKGEFKLSIGLVLETFSRRQRPMSLDSLTILCSI
;
A
#
# COMPACT_ATOMS: atom_id res chain seq x y z
N MET A 1 -26.06 11.85 -49.25
CA MET A 1 -26.72 12.85 -48.37
C MET A 1 -26.89 12.22 -47.00
N SER A 2 -26.80 13.00 -45.93
CA SER A 2 -26.84 12.53 -44.54
C SER A 2 -28.25 12.56 -43.93
N PRO A 3 -28.53 11.68 -42.96
CA PRO A 3 -29.42 11.96 -41.84
C PRO A 3 -28.59 12.37 -40.61
N SER A 4 -28.96 13.46 -39.95
CA SER A 4 -28.29 13.98 -38.75
C SER A 4 -28.71 13.25 -37.47
N VAL A 5 -27.75 12.88 -36.61
CA VAL A 5 -28.04 12.44 -35.24
C VAL A 5 -27.98 13.65 -34.30
N SER A 6 -29.12 14.31 -34.10
CA SER A 6 -29.31 15.32 -33.05
C SER A 6 -29.87 14.67 -31.79
N GLY A 7 -29.08 14.63 -30.71
CA GLY A 7 -29.45 13.84 -29.52
C GLY A 7 -28.61 14.11 -28.28
N PHE A 8 -28.45 15.38 -27.87
CA PHE A 8 -27.91 15.70 -26.54
C PHE A 8 -28.88 15.22 -25.45
N ILE A 9 -28.56 14.10 -24.80
CA ILE A 9 -29.23 13.68 -23.56
C ILE A 9 -28.45 14.29 -22.39
N GLY A 10 -29.13 15.13 -21.60
CA GLY A 10 -28.53 15.87 -20.50
C GLY A 10 -28.02 14.98 -19.36
N LEU A 11 -26.97 15.45 -18.68
CA LEU A 11 -26.45 14.83 -17.47
C LEU A 11 -27.49 14.88 -16.33
N ASP A 12 -27.76 13.76 -15.69
CA ASP A 12 -28.54 13.72 -14.44
C ASP A 12 -27.75 14.40 -13.31
N PRO A 13 -28.25 15.52 -12.73
CA PRO A 13 -27.52 16.25 -11.71
C PRO A 13 -27.62 15.63 -10.30
N LYS A 14 -28.29 14.49 -10.12
CA LYS A 14 -28.60 13.90 -8.80
C LYS A 14 -27.83 12.62 -8.44
N ALA A 15 -26.83 12.23 -9.22
CA ALA A 15 -25.81 11.29 -8.73
C ALA A 15 -24.94 11.96 -7.64
N PRO A 16 -24.69 11.33 -6.48
CA PRO A 16 -23.86 11.92 -5.43
C PRO A 16 -22.39 11.99 -5.89
N LYS A 17 -21.97 13.18 -6.31
CA LYS A 17 -20.60 13.47 -6.73
C LYS A 17 -19.64 13.49 -5.53
N SER A 18 -19.14 12.31 -5.14
CA SER A 18 -17.80 12.25 -4.53
C SER A 18 -16.76 12.47 -5.64
N GLN A 19 -16.71 13.70 -6.14
CA GLN A 19 -15.82 14.13 -7.19
C GLN A 19 -14.84 15.11 -6.56
N TYR A 20 -13.91 14.57 -5.77
CA TYR A 20 -12.66 15.27 -5.46
C TYR A 20 -11.92 15.44 -6.77
N ILE A 21 -12.17 16.56 -7.43
CA ILE A 21 -11.34 17.06 -8.53
C ILE A 21 -10.12 17.64 -7.83
N PRO A 22 -8.91 17.06 -7.99
CA PRO A 22 -7.71 17.66 -7.43
C PRO A 22 -7.59 19.08 -7.97
N LYS A 23 -7.28 20.04 -7.11
CA LYS A 23 -6.86 21.36 -7.59
C LYS A 23 -5.57 21.13 -8.37
N VAL A 24 -5.65 21.22 -9.69
CA VAL A 24 -4.47 21.09 -10.57
C VAL A 24 -3.47 22.13 -10.12
N GLN A 25 -2.29 21.66 -9.68
CA GLN A 25 -1.21 22.53 -9.28
C GLN A 25 -0.71 23.27 -10.51
N ASP A 26 -0.67 24.60 -10.41
CA ASP A 26 -0.05 25.47 -11.40
C ASP A 26 1.47 25.36 -11.22
N TRP A 27 2.04 24.31 -11.84
CA TRP A 27 3.46 23.96 -11.72
C TRP A 27 4.37 25.07 -12.27
N ASP A 28 3.94 25.80 -13.30
CA ASP A 28 4.70 26.92 -13.87
C ASP A 28 4.77 28.10 -12.90
N LYS A 29 3.64 28.47 -12.28
CA LYS A 29 3.61 29.49 -11.23
C LYS A 29 4.34 29.07 -9.96
N ALA A 30 4.32 27.78 -9.63
CA ALA A 30 5.06 27.25 -8.49
C ALA A 30 6.57 27.25 -8.75
N ALA A 31 7.02 26.86 -9.94
CA ALA A 31 8.42 26.88 -10.35
C ALA A 31 8.96 28.31 -10.46
N ALA A 32 8.16 29.26 -11.00
CA ALA A 32 8.52 30.68 -10.99
C ALA A 32 8.77 31.20 -9.55
N LYS A 33 7.91 30.82 -8.59
CA LYS A 33 8.10 31.18 -7.18
C LYS A 33 9.26 30.43 -6.51
N ALA A 34 9.60 29.22 -6.94
CA ALA A 34 10.80 28.53 -6.51
C ALA A 34 12.05 29.30 -7.00
N GLY A 35 12.08 29.70 -8.28
CA GLY A 35 13.11 30.56 -8.86
C GLY A 35 13.31 31.89 -8.12
N GLU A 36 12.23 32.54 -7.67
CA GLU A 36 12.31 33.73 -6.80
C GLU A 36 13.06 33.49 -5.48
N LEU A 37 13.16 32.26 -4.99
CA LEU A 37 13.92 31.90 -3.79
C LEU A 37 15.34 31.43 -4.16
N VAL A 38 15.47 30.59 -5.19
CA VAL A 38 16.76 30.09 -5.71
C VAL A 38 17.69 31.24 -6.09
N ALA A 39 17.19 32.25 -6.80
CA ALA A 39 17.94 33.44 -7.20
C ALA A 39 18.38 34.36 -6.02
N LYS A 40 18.02 34.01 -4.78
CA LYS A 40 18.50 34.69 -3.55
C LYS A 40 19.55 33.89 -2.80
N LEU A 41 19.73 32.59 -3.10
CA LEU A 41 20.71 31.70 -2.47
C LEU A 41 22.10 31.87 -3.11
N ASN A 42 23.16 31.73 -2.32
CA ASN A 42 24.51 31.50 -2.83
C ASN A 42 24.76 30.01 -3.07
N ILE A 43 25.80 29.64 -3.83
CA ILE A 43 26.08 28.25 -4.20
C ILE A 43 26.09 27.27 -3.02
N THR A 44 26.64 27.64 -1.85
CA THR A 44 26.64 26.78 -0.66
C THR A 44 25.25 26.61 -0.07
N GLU A 45 24.44 27.67 0.01
CA GLU A 45 23.06 27.57 0.46
C GLU A 45 22.18 26.78 -0.53
N LYS A 46 22.48 26.86 -1.84
CA LYS A 46 21.83 26.03 -2.87
C LYS A 46 22.15 24.55 -2.64
N THR A 47 23.44 24.19 -2.51
CA THR A 47 23.87 22.81 -2.27
C THR A 47 23.37 22.25 -0.94
N ASP A 48 23.37 23.05 0.13
CA ASP A 48 22.82 22.66 1.43
C ASP A 48 21.30 22.44 1.37
N THR A 49 20.59 23.16 0.51
CA THR A 49 19.13 22.98 0.29
C THR A 49 18.82 21.66 -0.43
N VAL A 50 19.79 21.04 -1.12
CA VAL A 50 19.65 19.71 -1.75
C VAL A 50 20.38 18.59 -0.99
N THR A 51 20.78 18.85 0.26
CA THR A 51 21.52 17.92 1.12
C THR A 51 20.73 17.65 2.39
N GLY A 52 20.57 16.37 2.73
CA GLY A 52 20.03 15.96 4.02
C GLY A 52 20.92 16.34 5.19
N SER A 53 20.34 16.51 6.36
CA SER A 53 21.11 16.66 7.59
C SER A 53 20.38 16.08 8.79
N LEU A 54 21.06 15.17 9.48
CA LEU A 54 20.73 14.68 10.82
C LEU A 54 21.63 15.31 11.90
N SER A 55 22.61 16.12 11.49
CA SER A 55 23.78 16.49 12.32
C SER A 55 23.63 17.73 13.19
N ASP A 56 22.49 18.44 13.16
CA ASP A 56 22.32 19.72 13.87
C ASP A 56 21.88 19.59 15.35
N GLY A 57 21.67 18.37 15.86
CA GLY A 57 21.32 18.12 17.27
C GLY A 57 19.94 18.67 17.71
N SER A 58 19.11 19.10 16.76
CA SER A 58 17.86 19.84 16.98
C SER A 58 16.71 19.05 17.61
N GLY A 59 16.79 17.72 17.64
CA GLY A 59 15.85 16.87 18.35
C GLY A 59 14.46 16.65 17.73
N THR A 60 14.32 16.90 16.43
CA THR A 60 12.99 17.00 15.81
C THR A 60 12.24 15.68 15.60
N GLY A 61 12.91 14.52 15.67
CA GLY A 61 12.31 13.20 15.44
C GLY A 61 11.99 12.85 13.97
N TYR A 62 12.27 13.75 13.02
CA TYR A 62 12.08 13.50 11.59
C TYR A 62 13.08 12.45 11.07
N VAL A 63 12.69 11.68 10.05
CA VAL A 63 13.53 10.61 9.46
C VAL A 63 14.59 11.20 8.52
N GLY A 64 14.21 12.25 7.79
CA GLY A 64 15.08 13.08 6.97
C GLY A 64 14.75 14.55 7.12
N ARG A 65 15.72 15.42 6.86
CA ARG A 65 15.56 16.86 7.01
C ARG A 65 16.50 17.61 6.10
N ILE A 66 16.04 18.76 5.60
CA ILE A 66 16.83 19.76 4.89
C ILE A 66 16.88 21.00 5.80
N ARG A 67 18.07 21.63 5.91
CA ARG A 67 18.31 22.73 6.86
C ARG A 67 17.55 24.02 6.47
N PRO A 68 17.23 24.90 7.45
CA PRO A 68 16.80 26.26 7.17
C PRO A 68 17.92 27.10 6.56
N VAL A 69 17.55 28.05 5.71
CA VAL A 69 18.38 29.19 5.29
C VAL A 69 17.65 30.46 5.73
N GLU A 70 17.81 30.79 7.03
CA GLU A 70 17.07 31.87 7.71
C GLU A 70 17.25 33.24 7.02
N ARG A 71 18.42 33.48 6.42
CA ARG A 71 18.74 34.71 5.67
C ARG A 71 17.73 35.05 4.57
N VAL A 72 17.08 34.05 3.99
CA VAL A 72 16.05 34.21 2.93
C VAL A 72 14.65 33.79 3.39
N GLY A 73 14.45 33.48 4.67
CA GLY A 73 13.19 33.00 5.22
C GLY A 73 12.80 31.59 4.76
N PHE A 74 13.77 30.75 4.39
CA PHE A 74 13.53 29.33 4.14
C PHE A 74 13.74 28.54 5.44
N HIS A 75 12.70 27.90 5.95
CA HIS A 75 12.77 27.19 7.24
C HIS A 75 13.23 25.72 7.13
N GLY A 76 13.53 25.24 5.92
CA GLY A 76 13.91 23.85 5.65
C GLY A 76 12.72 22.99 5.19
N ILE A 77 12.95 21.68 5.11
CA ILE A 77 11.94 20.65 4.76
C ILE A 77 12.11 19.45 5.69
N CYS A 78 10.99 18.82 6.09
CA CYS A 78 10.99 17.66 7.00
C CYS A 78 10.35 16.45 6.33
N LEU A 79 11.09 15.34 6.26
CA LEU A 79 10.70 14.09 5.64
C LEU A 79 10.39 13.04 6.72
N LEU A 80 9.28 12.33 6.56
CA LEU A 80 8.80 11.33 7.50
C LEU A 80 8.36 10.06 6.77
N ASP A 81 8.73 8.91 7.31
CA ASP A 81 8.05 7.64 7.02
C ASP A 81 6.68 7.62 7.71
N GLY A 82 5.76 6.73 7.35
CA GLY A 82 5.83 5.77 6.25
C GLY A 82 4.48 5.59 5.54
N PRO A 83 4.33 4.57 4.70
CA PRO A 83 3.19 4.42 3.79
C PRO A 83 1.85 4.12 4.48
N ASN A 84 1.79 3.89 5.80
CA ASN A 84 0.59 3.48 6.55
C ASN A 84 0.44 4.07 7.98
N ALA A 85 1.40 4.84 8.46
CA ALA A 85 1.36 5.56 9.75
C ALA A 85 2.44 6.65 9.74
N VAL A 86 2.38 7.63 10.64
CA VAL A 86 3.58 8.45 10.93
C VAL A 86 4.54 7.58 11.74
N ASN A 87 5.72 7.30 11.19
CA ASN A 87 6.75 6.50 11.87
C ASN A 87 7.34 7.27 13.08
N ARG A 88 7.86 6.53 14.07
CA ARG A 88 8.55 7.08 15.26
C ARG A 88 7.73 8.14 16.03
N ALA A 89 6.41 8.05 15.96
CA ALA A 89 5.47 8.99 16.58
C ALA A 89 4.52 8.31 17.57
N ASP A 90 4.12 9.05 18.61
CA ASP A 90 2.99 8.71 19.48
C ASP A 90 1.69 9.38 19.02
N LEU A 91 0.55 8.92 19.54
CA LEU A 91 -0.78 9.52 19.31
C LEU A 91 -1.11 9.73 17.81
N VAL A 92 -0.76 8.74 16.99
CA VAL A 92 -0.99 8.62 15.55
C VAL A 92 -1.69 7.30 15.23
N SER A 93 -2.42 7.25 14.12
CA SER A 93 -3.18 6.07 13.71
C SER A 93 -2.36 5.13 12.82
N ILE A 94 -2.62 3.83 12.95
CA ILE A 94 -2.07 2.80 12.07
C ILE A 94 -3.14 2.40 11.06
N PHE A 95 -3.04 2.97 9.86
CA PHE A 95 -3.95 2.72 8.76
C PHE A 95 -3.74 1.31 8.16
N PRO A 96 -4.71 0.77 7.38
CA PRO A 96 -4.52 -0.47 6.65
C PRO A 96 -3.32 -0.33 5.70
N SER A 97 -2.54 -1.38 5.47
CA SER A 97 -1.38 -1.32 4.57
C SER A 97 -1.79 -1.01 3.12
N GLY A 98 -0.82 -0.68 2.27
CA GLY A 98 -1.04 -0.58 0.82
C GLY A 98 -1.66 -1.85 0.22
N LEU A 99 -1.29 -3.02 0.76
CA LEU A 99 -1.85 -4.32 0.37
C LEU A 99 -3.33 -4.47 0.75
N SER A 100 -3.74 -4.06 1.95
CA SER A 100 -5.15 -3.99 2.34
C SER A 100 -5.92 -2.96 1.49
N ALA A 101 -5.33 -1.80 1.26
CA ALA A 101 -5.95 -0.75 0.45
C ALA A 101 -6.18 -1.21 -1.00
N ALA A 102 -5.21 -1.93 -1.59
CA ALA A 102 -5.37 -2.59 -2.88
C ALA A 102 -6.42 -3.71 -2.86
N ALA A 103 -6.41 -4.57 -1.84
CA ALA A 103 -7.40 -5.65 -1.68
C ALA A 103 -8.85 -5.14 -1.52
N SER A 104 -9.04 -3.85 -1.18
CA SER A 104 -10.36 -3.19 -1.20
C SER A 104 -10.91 -2.92 -2.61
N TRP A 105 -10.03 -2.80 -3.62
CA TRP A 105 -10.31 -2.41 -5.02
C TRP A 105 -11.17 -1.13 -5.14
N ASP A 106 -10.96 -0.17 -4.24
CA ASP A 106 -11.85 0.96 -4.01
C ASP A 106 -11.10 2.29 -4.08
N ARG A 107 -11.26 3.02 -5.20
CA ARG A 107 -10.59 4.32 -5.42
C ARG A 107 -10.99 5.37 -4.40
N GLN A 108 -12.23 5.31 -3.88
CA GLN A 108 -12.71 6.24 -2.86
C GLN A 108 -12.08 5.90 -1.50
N ALA A 109 -11.97 4.62 -1.13
CA ALA A 109 -11.25 4.22 0.08
C ALA A 109 -9.75 4.57 0.02
N LEU A 110 -9.10 4.35 -1.12
CA LEU A 110 -7.70 4.75 -1.37
C LEU A 110 -7.50 6.26 -1.16
N LEU A 111 -8.39 7.09 -1.70
CA LEU A 111 -8.36 8.54 -1.51
C LEU A 111 -8.63 8.97 -0.06
N GLU A 112 -9.68 8.42 0.58
CA GLU A 112 -10.00 8.68 1.99
C GLU A 112 -8.80 8.36 2.90
N ARG A 113 -8.14 7.21 2.68
CA ARG A 113 -6.95 6.77 3.41
C ARG A 113 -5.78 7.74 3.20
N GLY A 114 -5.52 8.13 1.95
CA GLY A 114 -4.44 9.06 1.62
C GLY A 114 -4.62 10.44 2.24
N ILE A 115 -5.86 10.95 2.30
CA ILE A 115 -6.19 12.22 2.96
C ILE A 115 -5.98 12.12 4.48
N ALA A 116 -6.59 11.14 5.15
CA ALA A 116 -6.47 10.98 6.59
C ALA A 116 -5.02 10.76 7.06
N LEU A 117 -4.23 9.99 6.29
CA LEU A 117 -2.80 9.86 6.52
C LEU A 117 -2.10 11.23 6.40
N ALA A 118 -2.31 11.96 5.31
CA ALA A 118 -1.68 13.27 5.10
C ALA A 118 -2.09 14.34 6.15
N GLU A 119 -3.29 14.25 6.71
CA GLU A 119 -3.74 15.11 7.81
C GLU A 119 -2.93 14.87 9.10
N GLU A 120 -2.63 13.61 9.45
CA GLU A 120 -1.77 13.29 10.60
C GLU A 120 -0.31 13.73 10.39
N PHE A 121 0.28 13.45 9.22
CA PHE A 121 1.64 13.89 8.88
C PHE A 121 1.79 15.40 8.98
N LYS A 122 0.85 16.14 8.38
CA LYS A 122 0.82 17.60 8.42
C LYS A 122 0.61 18.13 9.84
N ALA A 123 -0.19 17.46 10.66
CA ALA A 123 -0.39 17.83 12.05
C ALA A 123 0.86 17.55 12.93
N LYS A 124 1.68 16.55 12.57
CA LYS A 124 3.00 16.26 13.16
C LYS A 124 4.17 17.09 12.59
N GLY A 125 3.91 18.03 11.68
CA GLY A 125 4.93 18.92 11.10
C GLY A 125 5.70 18.34 9.89
N GLY A 126 5.27 17.19 9.35
CA GLY A 126 5.82 16.63 8.12
C GLY A 126 5.55 17.50 6.90
N HIS A 127 6.58 17.72 6.08
CA HIS A 127 6.47 18.38 4.79
C HIS A 127 6.37 17.38 3.63
N VAL A 128 7.05 16.23 3.78
CA VAL A 128 7.10 15.13 2.81
C VAL A 128 6.72 13.83 3.51
N ILE A 129 5.87 13.04 2.85
CA ILE A 129 5.56 11.66 3.23
C ILE A 129 6.48 10.75 2.40
N LEU A 130 7.29 9.94 3.05
CA LEU A 130 8.08 8.88 2.42
C LEU A 130 7.12 7.70 2.16
N GLY A 131 6.39 7.83 1.05
CA GLY A 131 5.30 6.95 0.65
C GLY A 131 4.34 7.62 -0.34
N HIS A 132 3.41 6.90 -0.94
CA HIS A 132 3.07 5.49 -0.70
C HIS A 132 3.96 4.54 -1.51
N ILE A 133 4.22 3.35 -0.98
CA ILE A 133 4.80 2.27 -1.80
C ILE A 133 3.78 1.90 -2.88
N LEU A 134 4.18 2.03 -4.13
CA LEU A 134 3.34 1.78 -5.30
C LEU A 134 3.52 0.33 -5.73
N ILE A 135 2.77 -0.56 -5.05
CA ILE A 135 2.80 -1.99 -5.31
C ILE A 135 2.13 -2.26 -6.67
N PHE A 136 2.92 -2.72 -7.64
CA PHE A 136 2.39 -3.24 -8.91
C PHE A 136 1.71 -4.59 -8.66
N PHE A 137 0.45 -4.69 -9.06
CA PHE A 137 -0.39 -5.90 -8.96
C PHE A 137 -0.66 -6.56 -10.31
N GLU A 138 -0.04 -6.02 -11.37
CA GLU A 138 0.09 -6.71 -12.64
C GLU A 138 1.44 -7.41 -12.67
N SER A 139 1.47 -8.62 -13.19
CA SER A 139 2.68 -9.46 -13.20
C SER A 139 3.80 -8.93 -14.10
N GLN A 140 3.53 -7.89 -14.89
CA GLN A 140 4.45 -7.22 -15.81
C GLN A 140 4.08 -5.72 -15.88
N PRO A 141 4.71 -4.81 -15.13
CA PRO A 141 4.61 -3.38 -15.41
C PRO A 141 5.26 -3.10 -16.76
N THR A 142 4.62 -2.27 -17.59
CA THR A 142 5.20 -1.83 -18.87
C THR A 142 6.46 -0.98 -18.66
N LEU A 143 7.32 -0.81 -19.67
CA LEU A 143 8.42 0.17 -19.60
C LEU A 143 7.91 1.58 -19.29
N ASP A 144 6.76 1.95 -19.88
CA ASP A 144 6.02 3.17 -19.54
C ASP A 144 5.69 3.28 -18.04
N GLU A 145 5.37 2.17 -17.37
CA GLU A 145 4.93 2.15 -15.97
C GLU A 145 6.08 1.99 -14.96
N LEU A 146 7.10 1.19 -15.27
CA LEU A 146 8.39 1.20 -14.57
C LEU A 146 8.96 2.63 -14.60
N GLY A 147 8.96 3.22 -15.79
CA GLY A 147 9.40 4.58 -16.04
C GLY A 147 8.61 5.63 -15.26
N ASN A 148 7.30 5.45 -15.08
CA ASN A 148 6.48 6.37 -14.28
C ASN A 148 6.86 6.39 -12.78
N LEU A 149 7.58 5.39 -12.26
CA LEU A 149 7.40 4.98 -10.87
C LEU A 149 8.63 4.44 -10.11
N PHE A 150 9.85 4.66 -10.60
CA PHE A 150 11.07 4.43 -9.81
C PHE A 150 11.95 5.67 -9.69
N LEU A 151 11.88 6.33 -8.54
CA LEU A 151 12.83 7.34 -8.08
C LEU A 151 13.51 6.91 -6.77
N ILE A 152 13.88 5.63 -6.69
CA ILE A 152 14.96 5.17 -5.80
C ILE A 152 16.21 5.10 -6.66
N ALA A 153 16.95 6.21 -6.70
CA ALA A 153 18.24 6.25 -7.37
C ALA A 153 19.25 5.44 -6.54
N ARG A 154 19.58 4.23 -7.00
CA ARG A 154 20.90 3.65 -6.70
C ARG A 154 21.92 4.48 -7.45
N GLY A 155 22.75 5.23 -6.74
CA GLY A 155 23.86 5.96 -7.32
C GLY A 155 24.75 5.01 -8.11
N ALA A 156 25.20 5.41 -9.29
CA ALA A 156 25.92 4.52 -10.18
C ALA A 156 27.30 4.12 -9.62
N ASP A 157 27.44 2.87 -9.16
CA ASP A 157 28.72 2.15 -9.04
C ASP A 157 28.81 1.16 -10.21
N THR A 158 29.55 1.55 -11.25
CA THR A 158 29.57 0.87 -12.54
C THR A 158 30.57 -0.29 -12.65
N GLU A 159 31.33 -0.61 -11.59
CA GLU A 159 32.42 -1.59 -11.69
C GLU A 159 32.12 -2.99 -11.14
N LYS A 160 31.04 -3.19 -10.35
CA LYS A 160 30.80 -4.48 -9.66
C LYS A 160 29.38 -5.05 -9.74
N VAL A 161 28.44 -4.35 -10.36
CA VAL A 161 27.10 -4.87 -10.67
C VAL A 161 26.90 -4.80 -12.19
N PRO A 162 26.50 -5.90 -12.88
CA PRO A 162 26.13 -5.79 -14.29
C PRO A 162 24.94 -4.84 -14.43
N PRO A 163 24.81 -4.08 -15.55
CA PRO A 163 23.77 -3.06 -15.71
C PRO A 163 22.37 -3.69 -15.84
N LEU A 164 21.78 -3.99 -14.69
CA LEU A 164 20.40 -4.47 -14.55
C LEU A 164 19.45 -3.29 -14.75
N VAL A 165 19.11 -3.07 -16.01
CA VAL A 165 18.16 -2.05 -16.49
C VAL A 165 18.68 -0.62 -16.27
N PRO A 166 19.22 0.05 -17.31
CA PRO A 166 19.25 1.51 -17.32
C PRO A 166 17.85 2.07 -17.07
N LEU A 167 17.73 3.30 -16.58
CA LEU A 167 16.46 4.02 -16.59
C LEU A 167 16.11 4.38 -18.05
N ASP A 168 15.59 3.39 -18.77
CA ASP A 168 15.09 3.45 -20.16
C ASP A 168 13.89 4.40 -20.33
N VAL A 169 13.42 5.00 -19.23
CA VAL A 169 12.49 6.13 -19.17
C VAL A 169 13.03 7.08 -18.10
N THR A 170 13.12 8.37 -18.44
CA THR A 170 13.67 9.43 -17.58
C THR A 170 12.56 10.32 -16.98
N PRO A 171 12.83 11.12 -15.93
CA PRO A 171 11.92 12.16 -15.46
C PRO A 171 11.42 13.08 -16.59
N LEU A 172 12.28 13.38 -17.57
CA LEU A 172 11.96 14.13 -18.78
C LEU A 172 10.86 13.48 -19.63
N GLU A 173 10.91 12.16 -19.83
CA GLU A 173 9.91 11.44 -20.64
C GLU A 173 8.53 11.39 -19.96
N LEU A 174 8.49 11.35 -18.63
CA LEU A 174 7.25 11.51 -17.88
C LEU A 174 6.66 12.92 -17.96
N GLY A 175 7.49 13.93 -18.23
CA GLY A 175 7.20 15.30 -17.86
C GLY A 175 7.05 15.46 -16.33
N PHE A 176 7.85 14.73 -15.55
CA PHE A 176 7.88 14.85 -14.09
C PHE A 176 8.46 16.22 -13.70
N ARG A 177 7.79 16.91 -12.77
CA ARG A 177 8.14 18.28 -12.34
C ARG A 177 8.36 18.41 -10.83
N GLY A 178 8.43 17.27 -10.13
CA GLY A 178 8.87 17.19 -8.74
C GLY A 178 10.39 17.05 -8.67
N TYR A 179 10.88 16.41 -7.61
CA TYR A 179 12.30 16.14 -7.40
C TYR A 179 12.58 14.66 -7.15
N VAL A 180 13.79 14.22 -7.47
CA VAL A 180 14.34 12.90 -7.12
C VAL A 180 15.01 12.97 -5.75
N VAL A 181 14.74 12.00 -4.86
CA VAL A 181 15.40 11.89 -3.55
C VAL A 181 15.99 10.48 -3.39
N SER A 182 17.17 10.35 -2.78
CA SER A 182 17.73 9.02 -2.51
C SER A 182 16.97 8.32 -1.40
N ASP A 183 16.91 6.99 -1.51
CA ASP A 183 16.77 6.14 -0.34
C ASP A 183 18.05 6.25 0.53
N TRP A 184 17.98 5.85 1.80
CA TRP A 184 18.99 6.24 2.78
C TRP A 184 20.32 5.54 2.47
N PHE A 185 21.37 6.34 2.22
CA PHE A 185 22.69 5.88 1.75
C PHE A 185 22.73 5.30 0.33
N ALA A 186 21.67 5.45 -0.48
CA ALA A 186 21.65 4.98 -1.87
C ALA A 186 22.47 5.85 -2.84
N THR A 187 22.86 7.07 -2.45
CA THR A 187 23.76 7.92 -3.25
C THR A 187 25.20 7.38 -3.18
N HIS A 188 25.85 7.25 -4.34
CA HIS A 188 27.20 6.65 -4.45
C HIS A 188 28.19 7.48 -5.29
N SER A 189 27.75 8.62 -5.84
CA SER A 189 28.60 9.56 -6.57
C SER A 189 28.04 10.99 -6.51
N THR A 190 28.89 12.00 -6.72
CA THR A 190 28.48 13.42 -6.76
C THR A 190 28.03 13.83 -8.16
N SER A 191 28.98 14.15 -9.07
CA SER A 191 28.64 14.70 -10.38
C SER A 191 27.90 13.72 -11.30
N VAL A 192 28.16 12.41 -11.20
CA VAL A 192 27.48 11.41 -12.02
C VAL A 192 26.02 11.25 -11.61
N ALA A 193 25.70 11.29 -10.32
CA ALA A 193 24.31 11.31 -9.85
C ALA A 193 23.63 12.64 -10.23
N ALA A 194 24.22 13.78 -9.85
CA ALA A 194 23.63 15.10 -10.07
C ALA A 194 23.32 15.41 -11.55
N ASN A 195 24.18 14.97 -12.47
CA ASN A 195 23.98 15.12 -13.93
C ASN A 195 23.07 14.02 -14.55
N ALA A 196 22.53 13.09 -13.75
CA ALA A 196 21.59 12.03 -14.14
C ALA A 196 20.23 12.23 -13.46
N ASP A 197 19.72 13.47 -13.51
CA ASP A 197 18.44 13.95 -12.95
C ASP A 197 18.25 13.71 -11.44
N PHE A 198 19.29 13.34 -10.68
CA PHE A 198 19.21 13.21 -9.23
C PHE A 198 19.22 14.58 -8.54
N ASP A 199 18.25 14.86 -7.66
CA ASP A 199 18.12 16.18 -7.03
C ASP A 199 18.52 16.24 -5.55
N VAL A 200 18.14 15.28 -4.69
CA VAL A 200 18.25 15.44 -3.22
C VAL A 200 18.86 14.21 -2.53
N GLU A 201 19.99 14.38 -1.84
CA GLU A 201 20.57 13.33 -0.99
C GLU A 201 19.88 13.26 0.38
N GLN A 202 19.61 12.04 0.85
CA GLN A 202 19.26 11.71 2.24
C GLN A 202 20.02 10.44 2.69
N PRO A 203 20.43 10.34 3.97
CA PRO A 203 20.26 11.34 5.03
C PRO A 203 21.27 12.50 4.97
N GLY A 204 22.25 12.47 4.05
CA GLY A 204 23.28 13.51 3.89
C GLY A 204 24.22 13.60 5.10
N ASP A 205 24.31 14.79 5.71
CA ASP A 205 25.20 15.07 6.83
C ASP A 205 24.83 14.27 8.10
N LEU A 206 25.72 13.35 8.50
CA LEU A 206 25.59 12.54 9.71
C LEU A 206 26.12 13.26 10.98
N PRO A 207 25.60 12.94 12.18
CA PRO A 207 26.11 13.50 13.43
C PRO A 207 27.56 13.10 13.71
N PRO A 208 28.35 13.94 14.39
CA PRO A 208 29.72 13.61 14.80
C PRO A 208 29.80 12.28 15.56
N GLY A 209 30.66 11.36 15.11
CA GLY A 209 30.83 10.03 15.70
C GLY A 209 29.91 8.94 15.13
N VAL A 210 28.93 9.27 14.27
CA VAL A 210 28.11 8.27 13.57
C VAL A 210 28.83 7.78 12.32
N THR A 211 29.54 6.67 12.42
CA THR A 211 30.11 5.95 11.27
C THR A 211 29.16 4.84 10.81
N VAL A 212 28.59 4.97 9.61
CA VAL A 212 27.83 3.90 8.96
C VAL A 212 28.76 2.95 8.19
N SER A 213 28.29 1.74 7.89
CA SER A 213 29.05 0.72 7.15
C SER A 213 29.34 1.09 5.69
N HIS A 214 28.56 2.01 5.11
CA HIS A 214 28.80 2.57 3.79
C HIS A 214 29.90 3.63 3.91
N SER A 215 31.09 3.32 3.41
CA SER A 215 32.32 4.06 3.67
C SER A 215 32.43 5.35 2.83
N GLY A 216 31.62 6.34 3.18
CA GLY A 216 31.67 7.69 2.64
C GLY A 216 30.77 8.64 3.43
N GLY A 217 31.24 9.86 3.69
CA GLY A 217 30.33 10.97 4.02
C GLY A 217 29.48 11.35 2.80
N GLY A 218 28.46 12.20 3.01
CA GLY A 218 27.51 12.62 1.97
C GLY A 218 28.17 13.03 0.66
N TYR A 219 27.52 12.70 -0.45
CA TYR A 219 27.95 13.01 -1.81
C TYR A 219 27.48 14.39 -2.26
N HIS A 220 26.51 15.01 -1.58
CA HIS A 220 26.12 16.40 -1.78
C HIS A 220 26.93 17.36 -0.87
N GLY A 221 26.33 18.43 -0.34
CA GLY A 221 27.01 19.41 0.53
C GLY A 221 28.22 20.05 -0.16
N SER A 222 29.36 20.09 0.55
CA SER A 222 30.60 20.68 0.02
C SER A 222 31.08 20.05 -1.28
N ARG A 223 30.80 18.75 -1.51
CA ARG A 223 31.23 18.07 -2.74
C ARG A 223 30.52 18.59 -3.99
N LEU A 224 29.27 19.05 -3.89
CA LEU A 224 28.63 19.75 -5.02
C LEU A 224 29.30 21.11 -5.27
N VAL A 225 29.69 21.84 -4.21
CA VAL A 225 30.42 23.11 -4.34
C VAL A 225 31.79 22.88 -5.00
N GLU A 226 32.53 21.85 -4.56
CA GLU A 226 33.79 21.41 -5.17
C GLU A 226 33.61 20.97 -6.64
N ALA A 227 32.54 20.24 -6.95
CA ALA A 227 32.24 19.77 -8.30
C ALA A 227 31.83 20.90 -9.26
N VAL A 228 31.11 21.93 -8.79
CA VAL A 228 30.80 23.13 -9.55
C VAL A 228 32.06 23.99 -9.76
N GLN A 229 32.90 24.16 -8.72
CA GLN A 229 34.20 24.83 -8.85
C GLN A 229 35.15 24.13 -9.83
N ALA A 230 35.07 22.81 -9.94
CA ALA A 230 35.81 22.00 -10.90
C ALA A 230 35.20 21.98 -12.32
N GLY A 231 34.00 22.55 -12.52
CA GLY A 231 33.28 22.51 -13.79
C GLY A 231 32.66 21.16 -14.16
N ASN A 232 32.57 20.22 -13.20
CA ASN A 232 31.97 18.89 -13.40
C ASN A 232 30.43 18.91 -13.27
N ILE A 233 29.86 20.00 -12.75
CA ILE A 233 28.42 20.29 -12.66
C ILE A 233 28.27 21.80 -12.92
N THR A 234 27.17 22.22 -13.56
CA THR A 234 26.87 23.65 -13.77
C THR A 234 26.08 24.23 -12.58
N GLU A 235 26.19 25.54 -12.32
CA GLU A 235 25.36 26.17 -11.28
C GLU A 235 23.87 26.14 -11.66
N GLU A 236 23.56 26.19 -12.95
CA GLU A 236 22.22 26.03 -13.50
C GLU A 236 21.59 24.67 -13.16
N ARG A 237 22.37 23.58 -13.09
CA ARG A 237 21.85 22.27 -12.64
C ARG A 237 21.54 22.28 -11.16
N ILE A 238 22.34 22.94 -10.32
CA ILE A 238 22.01 23.10 -8.89
C ILE A 238 20.74 23.95 -8.73
N ASP A 239 20.57 25.01 -9.54
CA ASP A 239 19.36 25.82 -9.55
C ASP A 239 18.11 25.04 -9.95
N GLU A 240 18.23 24.11 -10.89
CA GLU A 240 17.18 23.16 -11.25
C GLU A 240 16.86 22.21 -10.08
N MET A 241 17.86 21.58 -9.45
CA MET A 241 17.66 20.67 -8.30
C MET A 241 16.89 21.35 -7.15
N VAL A 242 17.28 22.59 -6.81
CA VAL A 242 16.59 23.37 -5.76
C VAL A 242 15.20 23.82 -6.23
N THR A 243 15.03 24.16 -7.52
CA THR A 243 13.72 24.52 -8.10
C THR A 243 12.75 23.33 -8.04
N ASN A 244 13.19 22.15 -8.47
CA ASN A 244 12.44 20.89 -8.43
C ASN A 244 11.97 20.56 -7.02
N LEU A 245 12.84 20.71 -6.02
CA LEU A 245 12.52 20.49 -4.60
C LEU A 245 11.46 21.46 -4.06
N LEU A 246 11.54 22.74 -4.42
CA LEU A 246 10.65 23.77 -3.89
C LEU A 246 9.29 23.84 -4.61
N THR A 247 9.22 23.42 -5.87
CA THR A 247 8.02 23.55 -6.74
C THR A 247 6.78 22.81 -6.23
N PRO A 248 6.86 21.60 -5.62
CA PRO A 248 5.72 20.97 -4.93
C PRO A 248 5.07 21.85 -3.85
N GLY A 249 5.80 22.76 -3.22
CA GLY A 249 5.24 23.91 -2.48
C GLY A 249 5.21 23.79 -0.95
N SER A 250 6.25 24.31 -0.30
CA SER A 250 6.43 24.38 1.16
C SER A 250 5.61 25.49 1.87
N LYS A 251 4.27 25.48 1.72
CA LYS A 251 3.36 26.40 2.44
C LYS A 251 2.88 25.86 3.80
N HIS A 252 3.81 25.38 4.64
CA HIS A 252 3.50 24.84 5.97
C HIS A 252 4.41 25.41 7.05
N ALA A 253 3.89 25.51 8.27
CA ALA A 253 4.61 26.04 9.42
C ALA A 253 5.30 24.90 10.18
N PHE A 254 6.49 25.15 10.69
CA PHE A 254 7.24 24.18 11.49
C PHE A 254 6.55 23.93 12.83
N LEU A 255 6.04 22.72 13.01
CA LEU A 255 5.42 22.25 14.25
C LEU A 255 6.17 21.03 14.77
N LEU A 256 7.26 21.27 15.50
CA LEU A 256 8.04 20.27 16.22
C LEU A 256 7.14 19.58 17.28
N THR A 257 6.55 18.45 16.90
CA THR A 257 5.47 17.78 17.65
C THR A 257 5.55 16.25 17.64
N LEU A 258 6.70 15.72 17.23
CA LEU A 258 7.08 14.32 17.40
C LEU A 258 7.64 14.13 18.82
N SER A 259 7.12 13.12 19.50
CA SER A 259 7.44 12.85 20.89
C SER A 259 8.68 11.98 21.00
N ASN A 260 9.77 12.57 21.46
CA ASN A 260 10.96 11.86 21.96
C ASN A 260 10.78 11.40 23.43
N SER A 261 9.64 11.72 24.06
CA SER A 261 9.37 11.42 25.47
C SER A 261 9.34 9.92 25.75
N GLY A 262 10.36 9.41 26.45
CA GLY A 262 10.50 8.00 26.84
C GLY A 262 11.24 7.11 25.84
N TRP A 263 11.71 7.64 24.71
CA TRP A 263 12.42 6.84 23.70
C TRP A 263 13.92 6.73 23.96
N THR A 264 14.41 5.52 24.27
CA THR A 264 15.83 5.25 24.54
C THR A 264 16.56 4.51 23.41
N SER A 265 16.14 4.71 22.15
CA SER A 265 16.87 4.16 20.99
C SER A 265 18.20 4.88 20.79
N LYS A 266 19.26 4.14 20.42
CA LYS A 266 20.58 4.72 20.08
C LYS A 266 20.52 5.70 18.90
N PHE A 267 19.56 5.55 17.99
CA PHE A 267 19.32 6.48 16.89
C PHE A 267 18.57 7.76 17.32
N LEU A 268 17.97 7.76 18.52
CA LEU A 268 17.23 8.88 19.09
C LEU A 268 18.00 9.54 20.26
N GLN A 269 19.19 9.04 20.60
CA GLN A 269 20.12 9.71 21.49
C GLN A 269 20.64 10.99 20.84
N GLY A 270 20.58 12.10 21.58
CA GLY A 270 20.85 13.43 21.04
C GLY A 270 19.61 14.18 20.53
N LEU A 271 18.39 13.62 20.65
CA LEU A 271 17.17 14.33 20.23
C LEU A 271 16.70 15.47 21.18
N GLY A 272 17.61 16.29 21.71
CA GLY A 272 17.26 17.49 22.47
C GLY A 272 16.41 17.24 23.73
N PRO A 273 15.62 18.24 24.19
CA PRO A 273 14.75 18.11 25.38
C PRO A 273 13.46 17.35 25.09
N SER A 274 12.85 16.75 26.12
CA SER A 274 11.61 15.98 26.00
C SER A 274 10.42 16.85 25.56
N ILE A 275 9.86 16.56 24.38
CA ILE A 275 8.64 17.18 23.83
C ILE A 275 7.47 16.23 24.03
N ALA A 276 6.33 16.76 24.49
CA ALA A 276 5.10 15.98 24.63
C ALA A 276 4.42 15.75 23.26
N GLY A 277 3.92 14.54 23.05
CA GLY A 277 3.21 14.17 21.83
C GLY A 277 1.95 14.98 21.58
N ARG A 278 1.80 15.49 20.35
CA ARG A 278 0.54 16.03 19.85
C ARG A 278 -0.41 14.89 19.46
N ASP A 279 -1.63 14.88 19.99
CA ASP A 279 -2.71 14.01 19.49
C ASP A 279 -3.17 14.46 18.09
N VAL A 280 -3.21 13.51 17.17
CA VAL A 280 -3.70 13.69 15.78
C VAL A 280 -4.68 12.59 15.35
N LEU A 281 -5.08 11.68 16.25
CA LEU A 281 -5.89 10.49 15.96
C LEU A 281 -7.28 10.82 15.39
N GLY A 282 -7.91 11.86 15.95
CA GLY A 282 -9.25 12.31 15.60
C GLY A 282 -10.27 11.16 15.54
N ASP A 283 -10.94 11.03 14.39
CA ASP A 283 -11.98 10.02 14.14
C ASP A 283 -11.49 8.88 13.21
N HIS A 284 -10.18 8.81 12.93
CA HIS A 284 -9.61 7.95 11.88
C HIS A 284 -9.83 6.45 12.13
N HIS A 285 -9.95 6.01 13.38
CA HIS A 285 -10.33 4.64 13.74
C HIS A 285 -11.59 4.17 12.98
N LYS A 286 -12.61 5.03 12.80
CA LYS A 286 -13.84 4.70 12.06
C LYS A 286 -13.56 4.37 10.59
N LEU A 287 -12.61 5.07 9.99
CA LEU A 287 -12.16 4.87 8.62
C LEU A 287 -11.36 3.57 8.48
N ILE A 288 -10.41 3.35 9.39
CA ILE A 288 -9.52 2.18 9.41
C ILE A 288 -10.34 0.90 9.55
N ARG A 289 -11.32 0.87 10.46
CA ARG A 289 -12.28 -0.23 10.64
C ARG A 289 -13.07 -0.54 9.36
N LYS A 290 -13.71 0.49 8.78
CA LYS A 290 -14.47 0.41 7.52
C LYS A 290 -13.60 -0.17 6.40
N HIS A 291 -12.39 0.36 6.24
CA HIS A 291 -11.47 -0.05 5.17
C HIS A 291 -11.00 -1.49 5.36
N GLY A 292 -10.49 -1.86 6.54
CA GLY A 292 -10.03 -3.23 6.85
C GLY A 292 -11.11 -4.30 6.68
N ALA A 293 -12.35 -3.99 7.10
CA ALA A 293 -13.49 -4.88 6.90
C ALA A 293 -13.84 -5.01 5.40
N SER A 294 -13.88 -3.90 4.67
CA SER A 294 -14.19 -3.89 3.23
C SER A 294 -13.10 -4.53 2.35
N ALA A 295 -11.84 -4.51 2.81
CA ALA A 295 -10.68 -5.09 2.17
C ALA A 295 -10.54 -6.61 2.39
N SER A 296 -11.21 -7.15 3.42
CA SER A 296 -11.16 -8.57 3.73
C SER A 296 -11.72 -9.42 2.58
N VAL A 297 -10.95 -10.42 2.17
CA VAL A 297 -11.23 -11.27 1.00
C VAL A 297 -11.73 -12.63 1.45
N LEU A 298 -12.94 -13.01 1.02
CA LEU A 298 -13.54 -14.31 1.30
C LEU A 298 -13.11 -15.35 0.26
N LEU A 299 -12.20 -16.25 0.65
CA LEU A 299 -11.61 -17.28 -0.22
C LEU A 299 -12.41 -18.59 -0.24
N LYS A 300 -13.04 -18.94 0.88
CA LYS A 300 -13.89 -20.14 1.01
C LYS A 300 -15.09 -19.81 1.92
N ASN A 301 -16.27 -20.29 1.56
CA ASN A 301 -17.47 -20.26 2.43
C ASN A 301 -18.39 -21.44 2.09
N LYS A 302 -18.15 -22.59 2.72
CA LYS A 302 -18.94 -23.82 2.54
C LYS A 302 -20.29 -23.63 3.24
N ASN A 303 -21.38 -23.99 2.55
CA ASN A 303 -22.76 -23.98 3.08
C ASN A 303 -23.24 -22.63 3.68
N GLU A 304 -22.75 -21.49 3.18
CA GLU A 304 -23.03 -20.15 3.74
C GLU A 304 -22.71 -20.00 5.24
N PHE A 305 -21.70 -20.72 5.74
CA PHE A 305 -21.31 -20.70 7.17
C PHE A 305 -20.94 -19.31 7.70
N LEU A 306 -20.37 -18.45 6.85
CA LEU A 306 -20.29 -17.00 7.11
C LEU A 306 -21.47 -16.27 6.45
N PRO A 307 -22.12 -15.32 7.15
CA PRO A 307 -21.74 -14.78 8.46
C PRO A 307 -22.12 -15.68 9.65
N LEU A 308 -21.23 -15.74 10.64
CA LEU A 308 -21.43 -16.44 11.90
C LEU A 308 -22.60 -15.84 12.67
N ALA A 309 -23.57 -16.70 13.01
CA ALA A 309 -24.59 -16.37 13.99
C ALA A 309 -24.01 -16.47 15.43
N LEU A 310 -23.01 -15.65 15.77
CA LEU A 310 -22.35 -15.67 17.10
C LEU A 310 -23.34 -15.45 18.25
N ALA A 311 -24.44 -14.72 18.02
CA ALA A 311 -25.54 -14.58 18.97
C ALA A 311 -26.36 -15.88 19.23
N LYS A 312 -26.04 -16.97 18.52
CA LYS A 312 -26.59 -18.32 18.71
C LYS A 312 -25.52 -19.33 19.16
N SER A 313 -24.25 -19.12 18.80
CA SER A 313 -23.10 -19.87 19.34
C SER A 313 -22.98 -19.61 20.84
N ARG A 314 -22.95 -20.68 21.65
CA ARG A 314 -22.75 -20.57 23.10
C ARG A 314 -21.30 -20.76 23.51
N ASN A 315 -20.49 -21.39 22.65
CA ASN A 315 -19.08 -21.68 22.89
C ASN A 315 -18.24 -21.38 21.63
N ILE A 316 -17.41 -20.33 21.69
CA ILE A 316 -16.54 -19.87 20.61
C ILE A 316 -15.09 -20.19 20.99
N GLY A 317 -14.37 -20.90 20.12
CA GLY A 317 -12.93 -21.16 20.30
C GLY A 317 -12.10 -20.25 19.41
N VAL A 318 -11.10 -19.57 19.98
CA VAL A 318 -10.18 -18.68 19.26
C VAL A 318 -8.75 -19.22 19.32
N PHE A 319 -8.14 -19.48 18.17
CA PHE A 319 -6.88 -20.22 18.07
C PHE A 319 -5.81 -19.44 17.30
N GLY A 320 -4.54 -19.68 17.61
CA GLY A 320 -3.39 -19.15 16.88
C GLY A 320 -2.85 -17.81 17.37
N ASN A 321 -1.59 -17.51 17.04
CA ASN A 321 -0.81 -16.41 17.61
C ASN A 321 -1.06 -15.04 16.96
N ALA A 322 -1.97 -14.97 15.98
CA ALA A 322 -2.47 -13.74 15.39
C ALA A 322 -3.83 -13.31 15.99
N ALA A 323 -4.37 -14.07 16.96
CA ALA A 323 -5.61 -13.73 17.67
C ALA A 323 -5.40 -12.78 18.85
N THR A 324 -4.21 -12.80 19.46
CA THR A 324 -3.85 -12.07 20.67
C THR A 324 -2.97 -10.86 20.37
N ASP A 325 -2.95 -9.90 21.28
CA ASP A 325 -1.99 -8.81 21.28
C ASP A 325 -0.55 -9.37 21.51
N PRO A 326 0.52 -8.70 21.01
CA PRO A 326 1.90 -9.12 21.23
C PRO A 326 2.29 -9.22 22.71
N THR A 327 2.92 -10.32 23.10
CA THR A 327 3.34 -10.58 24.50
C THR A 327 4.51 -9.73 24.98
N GLU A 328 5.32 -9.22 24.05
CA GLU A 328 6.49 -8.37 24.31
C GLU A 328 6.14 -6.87 24.27
N GLY A 329 4.87 -6.54 24.00
CA GLY A 329 4.36 -5.16 23.97
C GLY A 329 4.13 -4.60 22.57
N LEU A 330 3.52 -3.41 22.52
CA LEU A 330 3.07 -2.72 21.30
C LEU A 330 4.13 -1.75 20.72
N PHE A 331 5.23 -1.58 21.44
CA PHE A 331 6.31 -0.64 21.16
C PHE A 331 7.63 -1.42 21.23
N TYR A 332 8.17 -1.81 20.08
CA TYR A 332 9.49 -2.43 20.01
C TYR A 332 10.56 -1.33 19.99
N THR A 333 11.62 -1.46 20.80
CA THR A 333 12.64 -0.42 21.00
C THR A 333 14.01 -0.74 20.39
N GLU A 334 14.19 -1.96 19.88
CA GLU A 334 15.48 -2.45 19.36
C GLU A 334 15.56 -2.47 17.83
N THR A 335 14.42 -2.38 17.13
CA THR A 335 14.32 -2.34 15.67
C THR A 335 14.27 -0.91 15.12
N SER A 336 14.67 -0.72 13.86
CA SER A 336 14.47 0.52 13.10
C SER A 336 12.99 0.84 12.84
N ASP A 337 12.14 -0.19 12.87
CA ASP A 337 10.67 -0.14 12.83
C ASP A 337 10.04 -0.02 14.24
N PRO A 338 9.40 1.12 14.53
CA PRO A 338 8.25 1.25 15.43
C PRO A 338 7.00 1.73 14.64
N LEU A 339 5.74 1.53 15.04
CA LEU A 339 5.13 0.94 16.23
C LEU A 339 4.03 -0.05 15.79
N TYR A 340 3.59 -0.96 16.68
CA TYR A 340 2.41 -1.81 16.41
C TYR A 340 1.36 -1.71 17.53
N ARG A 341 0.51 -0.69 17.47
CA ARG A 341 -0.75 -0.60 18.24
C ARG A 341 -1.95 -1.10 17.43
N PRO A 342 -2.39 -2.35 17.59
CA PRO A 342 -3.82 -2.63 17.58
C PRO A 342 -4.45 -2.00 18.82
N GLU A 343 -5.65 -1.43 18.73
CA GLU A 343 -6.38 -1.06 19.96
C GLU A 343 -6.86 -2.32 20.67
N HIS A 344 -7.38 -3.27 19.90
CA HIS A 344 -7.83 -4.59 20.37
C HIS A 344 -7.49 -5.67 19.34
N GLY A 345 -6.65 -6.64 19.71
CA GLY A 345 -6.46 -7.87 18.94
C GLY A 345 -7.77 -8.67 18.77
N PRO A 346 -7.86 -9.55 17.76
CA PRO A 346 -9.12 -10.22 17.39
C PRO A 346 -9.87 -10.91 18.53
N ILE A 347 -9.16 -11.53 19.48
CA ILE A 347 -9.77 -12.16 20.65
C ILE A 347 -10.54 -11.17 21.54
N THR A 348 -10.03 -9.95 21.69
CA THR A 348 -10.59 -8.92 22.56
C THR A 348 -11.88 -8.36 21.95
N ALA A 349 -11.90 -8.17 20.62
CA ALA A 349 -13.13 -7.84 19.89
C ALA A 349 -14.17 -8.99 19.91
N ILE A 350 -13.75 -10.25 19.76
CA ILE A 350 -14.62 -11.42 19.87
C ILE A 350 -15.24 -11.52 21.28
N ARG A 351 -14.45 -11.35 22.35
CA ARG A 351 -14.93 -11.29 23.75
C ARG A 351 -15.93 -10.14 23.96
N SER A 352 -15.62 -8.94 23.45
CA SER A 352 -16.50 -7.77 23.50
C SER A 352 -17.84 -8.01 22.80
N HIS A 353 -17.85 -8.74 21.68
CA HIS A 353 -19.09 -9.16 21.02
C HIS A 353 -19.84 -10.23 21.83
N ALA A 354 -19.16 -11.31 22.21
CA ALA A 354 -19.75 -12.47 22.89
C ALA A 354 -20.38 -12.14 24.26
N SER A 355 -19.84 -11.14 24.97
CA SER A 355 -20.41 -10.65 26.23
C SER A 355 -21.86 -10.15 26.08
N LYS A 356 -22.21 -9.57 24.92
CA LYS A 356 -23.54 -9.04 24.61
C LYS A 356 -24.58 -10.14 24.36
N THR A 357 -24.12 -11.37 24.17
CA THR A 357 -24.94 -12.55 23.83
C THR A 357 -24.77 -13.68 24.85
N ASN A 358 -24.08 -13.41 25.97
CA ASN A 358 -23.70 -14.37 27.01
C ASN A 358 -23.04 -15.66 26.45
N ALA A 359 -22.21 -15.51 25.42
CA ALA A 359 -21.48 -16.61 24.80
C ALA A 359 -20.08 -16.74 25.44
N MET A 360 -19.66 -17.98 25.69
CA MET A 360 -18.33 -18.29 26.21
C MET A 360 -17.28 -18.18 25.11
N VAL A 361 -16.12 -17.57 25.41
CA VAL A 361 -14.98 -17.47 24.50
C VAL A 361 -13.76 -18.15 25.12
N GLN A 362 -13.42 -19.33 24.61
CA GLN A 362 -12.20 -20.07 24.93
C GLN A 362 -11.08 -19.70 23.96
N HIS A 363 -9.82 -19.89 24.36
CA HIS A 363 -8.69 -19.59 23.49
C HIS A 363 -7.42 -20.40 23.77
N LEU A 364 -6.65 -20.62 22.71
CA LEU A 364 -5.31 -21.20 22.74
C LEU A 364 -4.47 -20.52 21.66
N ALA A 365 -3.55 -19.62 22.04
CA ALA A 365 -2.75 -18.85 21.09
C ALA A 365 -1.43 -19.52 20.68
N SER A 366 -0.92 -20.46 21.49
CA SER A 366 0.38 -21.12 21.26
C SER A 366 0.33 -22.09 20.08
N HIS A 367 1.06 -21.76 19.00
CA HIS A 367 1.25 -22.67 17.87
C HIS A 367 1.98 -23.95 18.27
N ASP A 368 2.89 -23.88 19.24
CA ASP A 368 3.62 -25.06 19.75
C ASP A 368 2.70 -26.09 20.40
N LEU A 369 1.70 -25.66 21.18
CA LEU A 369 0.73 -26.57 21.79
C LEU A 369 -0.22 -27.14 20.74
N ILE A 370 -0.75 -26.29 19.85
CA ILE A 370 -1.70 -26.73 18.82
C ILE A 370 -1.04 -27.67 17.81
N SER A 371 0.19 -27.39 17.34
CA SER A 371 0.91 -28.24 16.39
C SER A 371 1.30 -29.60 16.99
N LYS A 372 1.53 -29.66 18.31
CA LYS A 372 1.68 -30.91 19.09
C LYS A 372 0.33 -31.58 19.45
N ASN A 373 -0.78 -31.06 18.92
CA ASN A 373 -2.16 -31.54 19.12
C ASN A 373 -2.63 -31.50 20.59
N ASP A 374 -2.07 -30.59 21.40
CA ASP A 374 -2.43 -30.40 22.80
C ASP A 374 -3.55 -29.36 22.97
N PHE A 375 -4.76 -29.87 23.21
CA PHE A 375 -5.97 -29.07 23.47
C PHE A 375 -6.47 -29.20 24.92
N ARG A 376 -5.64 -29.66 25.87
CA ARG A 376 -6.06 -29.96 27.25
C ARG A 376 -6.64 -28.76 28.02
N SER A 377 -6.40 -27.54 27.56
CA SER A 377 -6.96 -26.30 28.11
C SER A 377 -8.31 -25.86 27.51
N ILE A 378 -8.85 -26.59 26.53
CA ILE A 378 -10.09 -26.24 25.81
C ILE A 378 -11.17 -27.30 26.08
N TYR A 379 -12.10 -26.97 26.97
CA TYR A 379 -13.22 -27.83 27.34
C TYR A 379 -14.45 -27.01 27.82
N PRO A 380 -15.68 -27.32 27.36
CA PRO A 380 -16.04 -28.29 26.32
C PRO A 380 -15.61 -27.84 24.91
N VAL A 381 -15.64 -28.75 23.94
CA VAL A 381 -15.30 -28.46 22.52
C VAL A 381 -16.20 -27.33 21.96
N PRO A 382 -15.66 -26.33 21.25
CA PRO A 382 -16.44 -25.21 20.70
C PRO A 382 -17.54 -25.58 19.70
N ASP A 383 -18.54 -24.71 19.58
CA ASP A 383 -19.54 -24.71 18.51
C ASP A 383 -18.90 -24.29 17.18
N VAL A 384 -17.97 -23.33 17.25
CA VAL A 384 -17.20 -22.76 16.13
C VAL A 384 -15.77 -22.50 16.58
N CYS A 385 -14.80 -22.80 15.71
CA CYS A 385 -13.38 -22.53 15.97
C CYS A 385 -12.85 -21.53 14.93
N VAL A 386 -12.33 -20.39 15.39
CA VAL A 386 -11.73 -19.36 14.53
C VAL A 386 -10.22 -19.37 14.74
N VAL A 387 -9.48 -19.79 13.72
CA VAL A 387 -8.01 -19.82 13.70
C VAL A 387 -7.50 -18.52 13.08
N PHE A 388 -6.64 -17.80 13.77
CA PHE A 388 -5.96 -16.61 13.28
C PHE A 388 -4.48 -16.93 13.02
N LEU A 389 -4.07 -16.76 11.77
CA LEU A 389 -2.71 -16.94 11.28
C LEU A 389 -2.13 -15.61 10.79
N LYS A 390 -0.81 -15.49 10.74
CA LYS A 390 -0.09 -14.38 10.13
C LYS A 390 1.19 -14.88 9.45
N SER A 391 1.75 -14.07 8.58
CA SER A 391 3.13 -14.23 8.10
C SER A 391 3.84 -12.89 8.13
N TRP A 392 5.09 -12.89 8.58
CA TRP A 392 5.94 -11.72 8.73
C TRP A 392 6.88 -11.57 7.53
N ALA A 393 7.12 -10.33 7.14
CA ALA A 393 8.13 -9.89 6.19
C ALA A 393 8.48 -8.45 6.56
N ALA A 394 9.72 -8.02 6.32
CA ALA A 394 10.17 -6.67 6.61
C ALA A 394 11.23 -6.21 5.61
N GLU A 395 11.59 -4.94 5.66
CA GLU A 395 12.78 -4.43 4.98
C GLU A 395 14.02 -5.25 5.38
N THR A 396 14.92 -5.49 4.42
CA THR A 396 16.10 -6.37 4.53
C THR A 396 15.83 -7.85 4.84
N HIS A 397 14.57 -8.30 4.94
CA HIS A 397 14.20 -9.67 5.34
C HIS A 397 13.13 -10.29 4.42
N ASP A 398 13.60 -10.92 3.34
CA ASP A 398 12.76 -11.74 2.47
C ASP A 398 12.28 -13.02 3.17
N ARG A 399 11.07 -13.49 2.80
CA ARG A 399 10.50 -14.75 3.30
C ARG A 399 11.11 -15.94 2.56
N LEU A 400 11.55 -16.95 3.31
CA LEU A 400 12.15 -18.18 2.78
C LEU A 400 11.14 -19.27 2.39
N SER A 401 9.83 -19.02 2.53
CA SER A 401 8.73 -19.89 2.09
C SER A 401 7.43 -19.09 2.01
N PHE A 402 6.48 -19.56 1.19
CA PHE A 402 5.13 -19.05 1.11
C PHE A 402 4.18 -19.62 2.18
N GLU A 403 4.55 -20.65 2.97
CA GLU A 403 3.69 -21.09 4.08
C GLU A 403 3.56 -19.98 5.14
N LEU A 404 2.38 -19.88 5.77
CA LEU A 404 2.16 -19.00 6.93
C LEU A 404 2.97 -19.51 8.15
N ASP A 405 3.50 -18.57 8.92
CA ASP A 405 4.58 -18.81 9.89
C ASP A 405 4.19 -19.74 11.07
N TRP A 406 5.23 -20.25 11.76
CA TRP A 406 5.14 -21.11 12.95
C TRP A 406 4.23 -22.34 12.73
N ASN A 407 4.52 -23.13 11.69
CA ASN A 407 3.87 -24.42 11.40
C ASN A 407 2.33 -24.31 11.29
N SER A 408 1.88 -23.29 10.55
CA SER A 408 0.45 -22.98 10.38
C SER A 408 -0.36 -24.17 9.84
N THR A 409 0.24 -25.02 9.01
CA THR A 409 -0.42 -26.21 8.46
C THR A 409 -0.76 -27.25 9.52
N ALA A 410 0.13 -27.52 10.49
CA ALA A 410 -0.22 -28.37 11.62
C ALA A 410 -1.27 -27.71 12.52
N VAL A 411 -1.15 -26.39 12.75
CA VAL A 411 -2.11 -25.61 13.54
C VAL A 411 -3.53 -25.74 12.99
N VAL A 412 -3.74 -25.50 11.69
CA VAL A 412 -5.06 -25.62 11.07
C VAL A 412 -5.54 -27.06 11.03
N LYS A 413 -4.70 -28.03 10.65
CA LYS A 413 -5.09 -29.46 10.59
C LYS A 413 -5.56 -29.94 11.97
N ASN A 414 -4.84 -29.61 13.03
CA ASN A 414 -5.14 -30.07 14.38
C ASN A 414 -6.40 -29.38 14.95
N VAL A 415 -6.58 -28.05 14.77
CA VAL A 415 -7.83 -27.38 15.18
C VAL A 415 -9.02 -27.90 14.39
N ALA A 416 -8.87 -28.11 13.07
CA ALA A 416 -9.94 -28.62 12.22
C ALA A 416 -10.35 -30.06 12.58
N ASN A 417 -9.42 -30.87 13.09
CA ASN A 417 -9.73 -32.18 13.64
C ASN A 417 -10.41 -32.09 15.02
N PHE A 418 -9.86 -31.28 15.94
CA PHE A 418 -10.38 -31.10 17.31
C PHE A 418 -11.79 -30.49 17.34
N CYS A 419 -12.07 -29.48 16.52
CA CYS A 419 -13.37 -28.80 16.49
C CYS A 419 -14.50 -29.69 15.96
N GLY A 420 -14.16 -30.64 15.08
CA GLY A 420 -15.09 -31.47 14.34
C GLY A 420 -15.56 -30.87 13.00
N ALA A 421 -16.43 -31.63 12.32
CA ALA A 421 -16.78 -31.37 10.93
C ALA A 421 -17.58 -30.07 10.72
N ASN A 422 -17.20 -29.32 9.68
CA ASN A 422 -17.85 -28.09 9.22
C ASN A 422 -18.00 -26.98 10.29
N LYS A 423 -16.98 -26.79 11.15
CA LYS A 423 -16.97 -25.79 12.24
C LYS A 423 -15.80 -24.80 12.23
N THR A 424 -14.80 -24.97 11.37
CA THR A 424 -13.54 -24.20 11.45
C THR A 424 -13.52 -23.05 10.45
N VAL A 425 -13.29 -21.83 10.94
CA VAL A 425 -12.97 -20.65 10.13
C VAL A 425 -11.48 -20.37 10.26
N VAL A 426 -10.80 -20.05 9.17
CA VAL A 426 -9.41 -19.57 9.21
C VAL A 426 -9.33 -18.13 8.69
N VAL A 427 -8.59 -17.29 9.40
CA VAL A 427 -8.35 -15.87 9.09
C VAL A 427 -6.84 -15.68 8.95
N THR A 428 -6.39 -15.11 7.83
CA THR A 428 -4.95 -14.83 7.58
C THR A 428 -4.67 -13.33 7.54
N ASN A 429 -3.69 -12.91 8.35
CA ASN A 429 -3.23 -11.54 8.49
C ASN A 429 -1.78 -11.49 7.96
N SER A 430 -1.62 -11.57 6.64
CA SER A 430 -0.45 -12.22 6.01
C SER A 430 0.26 -11.34 4.99
N ALA A 431 1.59 -11.46 4.93
CA ALA A 431 2.43 -10.79 3.94
C ALA A 431 2.27 -11.42 2.55
N LEU A 432 1.61 -10.70 1.63
CA LEU A 432 1.52 -11.01 0.18
C LEU A 432 1.18 -12.49 -0.12
N VAL A 433 1.98 -13.14 -0.97
CA VAL A 433 1.78 -14.48 -1.50
C VAL A 433 1.93 -15.52 -0.38
N ASN A 434 0.93 -16.38 -0.23
CA ASN A 434 0.97 -17.46 0.76
C ASN A 434 0.35 -18.73 0.17
N THR A 435 0.97 -19.88 0.39
CA THR A 435 0.38 -21.19 0.09
C THR A 435 -0.64 -21.57 1.17
N LEU A 436 -1.71 -22.26 0.78
CA LEU A 436 -2.77 -22.69 1.70
C LEU A 436 -3.02 -24.21 1.58
N PRO A 437 -2.04 -25.08 1.93
CA PRO A 437 -2.13 -26.53 1.71
C PRO A 437 -3.25 -27.22 2.50
N TRP A 438 -3.81 -26.54 3.50
CA TRP A 438 -4.97 -26.97 4.29
C TRP A 438 -6.32 -26.46 3.75
N ALA A 439 -6.35 -25.63 2.69
CA ALA A 439 -7.59 -25.00 2.20
C ALA A 439 -8.66 -26.01 1.73
N ASN A 440 -8.23 -27.16 1.22
CA ASN A 440 -9.11 -28.24 0.77
C ASN A 440 -9.60 -29.17 1.91
N ASN A 441 -9.19 -28.95 3.16
CA ASN A 441 -9.72 -29.70 4.32
C ASN A 441 -11.23 -29.47 4.46
N ASP A 442 -12.01 -30.54 4.61
CA ASP A 442 -13.48 -30.50 4.66
C ASP A 442 -14.05 -29.88 5.94
N ASN A 443 -13.29 -29.89 7.04
CA ASN A 443 -13.65 -29.29 8.31
C ASN A 443 -13.33 -27.78 8.33
N VAL A 444 -12.40 -27.32 7.49
CA VAL A 444 -12.17 -25.90 7.20
C VAL A 444 -13.32 -25.39 6.34
N THR A 445 -14.23 -24.67 6.97
CA THR A 445 -15.55 -24.33 6.45
C THR A 445 -15.54 -22.97 5.76
N ALA A 446 -14.80 -22.01 6.30
CA ALA A 446 -14.57 -20.71 5.67
C ALA A 446 -13.13 -20.22 5.82
N ILE A 447 -12.68 -19.39 4.87
CA ILE A 447 -11.32 -18.83 4.82
C ILE A 447 -11.42 -17.34 4.44
N LEU A 448 -10.82 -16.48 5.25
CA LEU A 448 -10.71 -15.03 5.06
C LEU A 448 -9.23 -14.61 5.00
N ALA A 449 -8.85 -13.80 4.02
CA ALA A 449 -7.55 -13.12 4.00
C ALA A 449 -7.77 -11.62 4.24
N THR A 450 -7.26 -11.07 5.35
CA THR A 450 -7.47 -9.67 5.77
C THR A 450 -6.31 -8.75 5.40
N GLN A 451 -5.18 -9.33 4.97
CA GLN A 451 -3.93 -8.64 4.69
C GLN A 451 -3.38 -8.00 5.98
N PHE A 452 -3.18 -6.67 6.04
CA PHE A 452 -2.79 -5.94 7.26
C PHE A 452 -3.75 -4.76 7.51
N PRO A 453 -4.91 -4.99 8.16
CA PRO A 453 -6.02 -4.02 8.22
C PRO A 453 -5.85 -2.83 9.18
N GLY A 454 -4.68 -2.59 9.76
CA GLY A 454 -4.42 -1.48 10.68
C GLY A 454 -4.86 -1.73 12.12
N GLN A 455 -4.93 -0.67 12.94
CA GLN A 455 -5.17 -0.77 14.40
C GLN A 455 -6.51 -1.44 14.78
N GLU A 456 -7.50 -1.33 13.89
CA GLU A 456 -8.86 -1.84 14.07
C GLU A 456 -9.02 -3.32 13.72
N ILE A 457 -7.92 -4.09 13.62
CA ILE A 457 -7.93 -5.49 13.16
C ILE A 457 -9.02 -6.35 13.83
N GLY A 458 -9.18 -6.31 15.15
CA GLY A 458 -10.24 -7.05 15.84
C GLY A 458 -11.65 -6.53 15.56
N ASN A 459 -11.82 -5.20 15.52
CA ASN A 459 -13.09 -4.53 15.26
C ASN A 459 -13.57 -4.73 13.81
N SER A 460 -12.65 -4.74 12.85
CA SER A 460 -12.93 -4.97 11.43
C SER A 460 -13.26 -6.44 11.12
N ILE A 461 -12.56 -7.40 11.73
CA ILE A 461 -12.84 -8.82 11.49
C ILE A 461 -14.13 -9.29 12.15
N ILE A 462 -14.52 -8.77 13.32
CA ILE A 462 -15.81 -9.12 13.93
C ILE A 462 -17.00 -8.59 13.10
N ASP A 463 -16.86 -7.43 12.46
CA ASP A 463 -17.89 -6.90 11.55
C ASP A 463 -18.08 -7.79 10.31
N VAL A 464 -16.99 -8.35 9.77
CA VAL A 464 -17.02 -9.32 8.66
C VAL A 464 -17.57 -10.68 9.12
N LEU A 465 -17.06 -11.22 10.22
CA LEU A 465 -17.48 -12.52 10.75
C LEU A 465 -18.97 -12.53 11.10
N CYS A 466 -19.51 -11.45 11.69
CA CYS A 466 -20.93 -11.32 12.02
C CYS A 466 -21.80 -10.76 10.87
N GLY A 467 -21.21 -10.42 9.72
CA GLY A 467 -21.96 -9.90 8.56
C GLY A 467 -22.56 -8.51 8.75
N GLN A 468 -21.99 -7.69 9.64
CA GLN A 468 -22.29 -6.26 9.72
C GLN A 468 -21.71 -5.53 8.49
N ILE A 469 -20.56 -6.01 8.00
CA ILE A 469 -19.94 -5.59 6.74
C ILE A 469 -19.72 -6.85 5.88
N GLU A 470 -20.08 -6.78 4.59
CA GLU A 470 -19.82 -7.86 3.63
C GLU A 470 -18.33 -7.83 3.22
N PRO A 471 -17.59 -8.96 3.21
CA PRO A 471 -16.20 -9.02 2.75
C PRO A 471 -16.11 -8.75 1.24
N SER A 472 -16.02 -7.46 0.89
CA SER A 472 -16.12 -6.97 -0.48
C SER A 472 -14.81 -7.08 -1.28
N GLY A 473 -13.70 -7.39 -0.60
CA GLY A 473 -12.36 -7.37 -1.17
C GLY A 473 -12.11 -8.49 -2.18
N ARG A 474 -11.05 -8.33 -2.98
CA ARG A 474 -10.51 -9.35 -3.89
C ARG A 474 -9.00 -9.39 -3.72
N LEU A 475 -8.40 -10.57 -3.85
CA LEU A 475 -6.94 -10.68 -3.83
C LEU A 475 -6.35 -9.76 -4.93
N PRO A 476 -5.37 -8.91 -4.62
CA PRO A 476 -4.63 -8.18 -5.63
C PRO A 476 -3.41 -8.98 -6.15
N TYR A 477 -3.19 -10.21 -5.67
CA TYR A 477 -2.13 -11.14 -6.09
C TYR A 477 -2.70 -12.56 -6.23
N THR A 478 -1.96 -13.47 -6.88
CA THR A 478 -2.36 -14.89 -7.01
C THR A 478 -1.99 -15.68 -5.75
N ILE A 479 -2.83 -16.63 -5.33
CA ILE A 479 -2.45 -17.64 -4.33
C ILE A 479 -2.01 -18.92 -5.07
N PRO A 480 -0.74 -19.35 -4.91
CA PRO A 480 -0.26 -20.62 -5.47
C PRO A 480 -0.93 -21.83 -4.82
N LYS A 481 -0.91 -22.95 -5.54
CA LYS A 481 -1.19 -24.30 -4.98
C LYS A 481 0.09 -24.89 -4.41
N ASN A 482 1.21 -24.76 -5.13
CA ASN A 482 2.56 -25.20 -4.78
C ASN A 482 3.54 -24.04 -4.93
N GLU A 483 4.68 -24.04 -4.23
CA GLU A 483 5.62 -22.91 -4.27
C GLU A 483 6.26 -22.74 -5.66
N GLU A 484 6.38 -23.85 -6.39
CA GLU A 484 6.86 -23.96 -7.77
C GLU A 484 5.88 -23.38 -8.82
N ASP A 485 4.63 -23.06 -8.44
CA ASP A 485 3.70 -22.32 -9.31
C ASP A 485 4.11 -20.85 -9.51
N TYR A 486 5.17 -20.39 -8.81
CA TYR A 486 5.65 -19.00 -8.75
C TYR A 486 7.04 -18.80 -9.39
N ASP A 487 7.31 -19.47 -10.51
CA ASP A 487 8.45 -19.21 -11.41
C ASP A 487 8.02 -18.29 -12.57
N PHE A 488 8.66 -17.12 -12.73
CA PHE A 488 8.16 -16.03 -13.59
C PHE A 488 9.18 -15.51 -14.63
N PRO A 489 9.08 -15.94 -15.90
CA PRO A 489 9.74 -15.28 -17.04
C PRO A 489 9.01 -14.00 -17.50
N VAL A 490 9.75 -13.07 -18.11
CA VAL A 490 9.31 -11.71 -18.51
C VAL A 490 8.72 -11.68 -19.93
N VAL A 491 7.58 -11.00 -20.14
CA VAL A 491 6.84 -10.85 -21.43
C VAL A 491 6.01 -9.55 -21.49
N ASN A 492 5.94 -8.86 -22.64
CA ASN A 492 5.62 -7.42 -22.74
C ASN A 492 4.64 -7.06 -23.90
N ILE A 493 3.49 -6.40 -23.61
CA ILE A 493 2.38 -6.03 -24.56
C ILE A 493 1.40 -4.99 -23.91
N THR A 494 0.43 -4.26 -24.54
CA THR A 494 -0.47 -4.50 -25.73
C THR A 494 -1.21 -3.21 -26.28
N GLU A 495 -2.39 -3.33 -26.96
CA GLU A 495 -3.69 -2.56 -26.77
C GLU A 495 -4.28 -1.57 -27.83
N LEU A 496 -5.65 -1.38 -27.87
CA LEU A 496 -6.34 -0.08 -28.24
C LEU A 496 -7.81 0.30 -27.77
N ILE A 497 -8.57 -0.38 -26.88
CA ILE A 497 -10.07 -0.37 -27.01
C ILE A 497 -10.93 0.03 -25.77
N ARG A 498 -12.05 0.78 -25.92
CA ARG A 498 -13.06 1.11 -24.85
C ARG A 498 -14.17 0.06 -24.67
N VAL A 499 -14.73 -0.09 -23.47
CA VAL A 499 -15.70 -1.18 -23.12
C VAL A 499 -16.88 -0.73 -22.23
N LEU A 500 -18.06 -1.35 -22.42
CA LEU A 500 -19.29 -1.15 -21.63
C LEU A 500 -19.84 -2.47 -21.08
N THR A 501 -20.46 -2.48 -19.88
CA THR A 501 -21.10 -3.69 -19.33
C THR A 501 -22.22 -3.39 -18.32
N LYS A 502 -22.88 -4.45 -17.81
CA LYS A 502 -24.02 -4.37 -16.88
C LYS A 502 -23.96 -5.50 -15.84
N VAL A 503 -24.08 -5.13 -14.56
CA VAL A 503 -24.11 -6.06 -13.43
C VAL A 503 -25.51 -6.11 -12.84
N LYS A 504 -25.99 -7.31 -12.47
CA LYS A 504 -27.26 -7.52 -11.78
C LYS A 504 -27.06 -8.40 -10.54
N LYS A 505 -27.52 -7.94 -9.36
CA LYS A 505 -27.54 -8.77 -8.14
C LYS A 505 -28.76 -9.70 -8.16
N THR A 506 -28.55 -10.99 -7.91
CA THR A 506 -29.62 -12.01 -7.88
C THR A 506 -30.24 -12.16 -6.49
N GLU A 507 -29.53 -11.72 -5.44
CA GLU A 507 -29.87 -11.95 -4.03
C GLU A 507 -30.59 -10.79 -3.30
N THR A 508 -31.00 -11.08 -2.06
CA THR A 508 -31.77 -10.22 -1.15
C THR A 508 -30.94 -9.28 -0.27
N ARG A 509 -29.68 -9.63 0.06
CA ARG A 509 -28.82 -8.82 0.95
C ARG A 509 -28.20 -7.62 0.20
N LYS A 510 -28.07 -6.45 0.85
CA LYS A 510 -27.23 -5.35 0.35
C LYS A 510 -25.78 -5.85 0.23
N GLY A 511 -25.01 -5.36 -0.74
CA GLY A 511 -23.60 -5.75 -0.85
C GLY A 511 -22.91 -5.24 -2.11
N SER A 512 -21.60 -5.48 -2.22
CA SER A 512 -20.71 -4.92 -3.24
C SER A 512 -19.90 -5.98 -3.98
N THR A 513 -19.59 -5.73 -5.26
CA THR A 513 -18.57 -6.51 -5.99
C THR A 513 -17.62 -5.59 -6.72
N VAL A 514 -16.38 -6.05 -6.86
CA VAL A 514 -15.47 -5.60 -7.91
C VAL A 514 -15.91 -6.24 -9.23
N VAL A 515 -15.79 -5.50 -10.33
CA VAL A 515 -15.76 -6.03 -11.70
C VAL A 515 -14.43 -5.66 -12.32
N GLN A 516 -13.83 -6.62 -13.03
CA GLN A 516 -12.51 -6.50 -13.66
C GLN A 516 -12.66 -6.64 -15.17
N LEU A 517 -11.96 -5.78 -15.91
CA LEU A 517 -11.80 -5.83 -17.36
C LEU A 517 -10.37 -6.26 -17.67
N TYR A 518 -10.27 -7.29 -18.52
CA TYR A 518 -9.02 -7.83 -19.03
C TYR A 518 -8.94 -7.65 -20.55
N LEU A 519 -7.72 -7.51 -21.04
CA LEU A 519 -7.39 -7.71 -22.44
C LEU A 519 -6.71 -9.07 -22.61
N GLU A 520 -7.02 -9.78 -23.69
CA GLU A 520 -6.41 -11.06 -24.05
C GLU A 520 -5.50 -10.90 -25.27
N ASP A 521 -4.23 -11.28 -25.12
CA ASP A 521 -3.30 -11.51 -26.23
C ASP A 521 -2.50 -12.78 -25.91
N ALA A 522 -2.66 -13.80 -26.75
CA ALA A 522 -2.55 -15.19 -26.31
C ALA A 522 -1.11 -15.63 -26.00
N PRO A 523 -0.82 -16.30 -24.87
CA PRO A 523 -1.77 -16.89 -23.90
C PRO A 523 -2.16 -15.99 -22.71
N VAL A 524 -1.66 -14.75 -22.65
CA VAL A 524 -1.73 -13.88 -21.47
C VAL A 524 -3.07 -13.13 -21.41
N ARG A 525 -3.52 -12.79 -20.20
CA ARG A 525 -4.57 -11.79 -19.97
C ARG A 525 -4.08 -10.73 -19.01
N VAL A 526 -4.06 -9.48 -19.44
CA VAL A 526 -3.61 -8.36 -18.61
C VAL A 526 -4.82 -7.55 -18.13
N LEU A 527 -4.80 -7.11 -16.87
CA LEU A 527 -5.85 -6.26 -16.31
C LEU A 527 -5.77 -4.88 -16.99
N ARG A 528 -6.91 -4.29 -17.36
CA ARG A 528 -6.93 -2.92 -17.91
C ARG A 528 -7.98 -2.00 -17.28
N GLY A 529 -8.87 -2.54 -16.44
CA GLY A 529 -9.77 -1.71 -15.65
C GLY A 529 -10.45 -2.46 -14.53
N PHE A 530 -10.86 -1.73 -13.49
CA PHE A 530 -11.73 -2.24 -12.44
C PHE A 530 -12.70 -1.17 -11.94
N GLU A 531 -13.83 -1.61 -11.39
CA GLU A 531 -14.80 -0.74 -10.74
C GLU A 531 -15.51 -1.51 -9.62
N LYS A 532 -15.64 -0.88 -8.45
CA LYS A 532 -16.35 -1.45 -7.30
C LYS A 532 -17.76 -0.90 -7.24
N VAL A 533 -18.74 -1.80 -7.15
CA VAL A 533 -20.15 -1.49 -7.31
C VAL A 533 -20.96 -2.07 -6.16
N GLU A 534 -21.49 -1.17 -5.33
CA GLU A 534 -22.53 -1.48 -4.35
C GLU A 534 -23.90 -1.63 -5.03
N LEU A 535 -24.64 -2.67 -4.65
CA LEU A 535 -26.00 -2.94 -5.10
C LEU A 535 -26.95 -3.19 -3.92
N SER A 536 -28.09 -2.49 -3.95
CA SER A 536 -29.29 -2.90 -3.22
C SER A 536 -30.01 -4.02 -3.98
N SER A 537 -30.79 -4.85 -3.27
CA SER A 537 -31.36 -6.10 -3.80
C SER A 537 -32.06 -5.93 -5.15
N LYS A 538 -31.86 -6.93 -6.03
CA LYS A 538 -32.47 -7.08 -7.36
C LYS A 538 -32.23 -5.93 -8.36
N LYS A 539 -31.47 -4.89 -8.01
CA LYS A 539 -31.10 -3.81 -8.93
C LYS A 539 -29.94 -4.21 -9.85
N SER A 540 -29.79 -3.45 -10.94
CA SER A 540 -28.67 -3.56 -11.87
C SER A 540 -28.06 -2.19 -12.14
N LYS A 541 -26.72 -2.10 -12.18
CA LYS A 541 -25.96 -0.88 -12.51
C LYS A 541 -25.24 -1.10 -13.84
N LYS A 542 -25.20 -0.08 -14.70
CA LYS A 542 -24.27 -0.04 -15.85
C LYS A 542 -22.86 0.26 -15.31
N ILE A 543 -21.84 -0.32 -15.94
CA ILE A 543 -20.43 -0.01 -15.69
C ILE A 543 -19.81 0.37 -17.03
N GLU A 544 -19.01 1.42 -17.03
CA GLU A 544 -18.25 1.90 -18.19
C GLU A 544 -16.76 1.81 -17.86
N PHE A 545 -15.99 1.23 -18.78
CA PHE A 545 -14.54 1.11 -18.70
C PHE A 545 -13.91 1.86 -19.88
N ALA A 546 -13.41 3.06 -19.60
CA ALA A 546 -12.66 3.85 -20.56
C ALA A 546 -11.16 3.55 -20.45
N LEU A 547 -10.64 2.71 -21.34
CA LEU A 547 -9.19 2.58 -21.52
C LEU A 547 -8.65 3.84 -22.22
N LYS A 548 -7.50 4.35 -21.77
CA LYS A 548 -6.78 5.55 -22.25
C LYS A 548 -5.77 5.17 -23.34
N ARG A 549 -5.12 6.12 -24.02
CA ARG A 549 -4.04 5.81 -24.99
C ARG A 549 -2.75 5.18 -24.41
N ARG A 550 -2.58 5.15 -23.09
CA ARG A 550 -1.61 4.28 -22.37
C ARG A 550 -2.24 3.00 -21.80
N ASP A 551 -3.56 2.97 -21.78
CA ASP A 551 -4.44 1.84 -21.49
C ASP A 551 -4.20 0.61 -22.39
N VAL A 552 -3.48 0.67 -23.52
CA VAL A 552 -3.56 1.64 -24.65
C VAL A 552 -2.34 1.59 -25.64
N ARG A 553 -1.15 1.02 -25.33
CA ARG A 553 0.04 1.05 -26.26
C ARG A 553 1.18 0.08 -25.91
N TYR A 554 1.97 -0.35 -26.93
CA TYR A 554 3.23 -1.10 -26.74
C TYR A 554 4.46 -0.20 -26.97
N TRP A 555 5.59 -0.49 -26.30
CA TRP A 555 6.85 0.25 -26.51
C TRP A 555 7.65 -0.33 -27.69
N ASP A 556 7.96 0.49 -28.70
CA ASP A 556 8.83 0.11 -29.80
C ASP A 556 10.28 0.51 -29.49
N VAL A 557 11.06 -0.44 -28.97
CA VAL A 557 12.46 -0.23 -28.52
C VAL A 557 13.34 0.36 -29.62
N ALA A 558 13.14 -0.02 -30.89
CA ALA A 558 13.92 0.48 -32.01
C ALA A 558 13.53 1.90 -32.45
N ALA A 559 12.36 2.39 -32.02
CA ALA A 559 11.82 3.69 -32.36
C ALA A 559 11.61 4.63 -31.16
N GLN A 560 11.93 4.18 -29.95
CA GLN A 560 11.87 4.93 -28.67
C GLN A 560 10.54 5.71 -28.52
N GLN A 561 9.43 5.00 -28.73
CA GLN A 561 8.09 5.58 -28.66
C GLN A 561 7.00 4.52 -28.46
N GLY A 562 5.93 4.89 -27.77
CA GLY A 562 4.71 4.08 -27.67
C GLY A 562 3.95 3.98 -28.99
N ARG A 563 3.85 2.77 -29.54
CA ARG A 563 3.14 2.41 -30.77
C ARG A 563 1.93 1.53 -30.50
N ILE A 564 1.18 1.26 -31.58
CA ILE A 564 -0.16 0.65 -31.55
C ILE A 564 -0.14 -0.56 -32.50
N PRO A 565 -0.47 -1.78 -32.04
CA PRO A 565 -0.52 -2.94 -32.93
C PRO A 565 -1.71 -2.84 -33.90
N LYS A 566 -1.56 -3.40 -35.11
CA LYS A 566 -2.66 -3.55 -36.07
C LYS A 566 -3.23 -4.96 -35.96
N GLY A 567 -4.47 -5.09 -35.51
CA GLY A 567 -5.16 -6.37 -35.37
C GLY A 567 -6.51 -6.24 -34.67
N GLU A 568 -7.21 -7.36 -34.50
CA GLU A 568 -8.34 -7.44 -33.58
C GLU A 568 -7.82 -7.71 -32.16
N PHE A 569 -8.39 -7.00 -31.18
CA PHE A 569 -8.12 -7.25 -29.76
C PHE A 569 -9.35 -7.87 -29.11
N LYS A 570 -9.14 -8.85 -28.24
CA LYS A 570 -10.22 -9.54 -27.53
C LYS A 570 -10.25 -9.09 -26.06
N LEU A 571 -11.42 -8.62 -25.62
CA LEU A 571 -11.63 -8.10 -24.26
C LEU A 571 -12.57 -9.04 -23.49
N SER A 572 -12.23 -9.32 -22.24
CA SER A 572 -13.05 -10.15 -21.35
C SER A 572 -13.31 -9.49 -20.00
N ILE A 573 -14.52 -9.67 -19.49
CA ILE A 573 -15.01 -9.01 -18.26
C ILE A 573 -15.38 -10.09 -17.26
N GLY A 574 -14.90 -9.97 -16.03
CA GLY A 574 -15.06 -10.97 -14.98
C GLY A 574 -15.26 -10.38 -13.58
N LEU A 575 -15.54 -11.28 -12.64
CA LEU A 575 -15.50 -11.01 -11.20
C LEU A 575 -14.18 -11.48 -10.55
N VAL A 576 -13.46 -12.36 -11.25
CA VAL A 576 -12.12 -12.92 -10.99
C VAL A 576 -11.59 -13.45 -12.33
N LEU A 577 -10.29 -13.27 -12.61
CA LEU A 577 -9.53 -13.68 -13.81
C LEU A 577 -9.97 -14.99 -14.50
N GLU A 578 -10.24 -16.06 -13.74
CA GLU A 578 -10.27 -17.43 -14.27
C GLU A 578 -11.68 -17.97 -14.62
N THR A 579 -12.76 -17.24 -14.31
CA THR A 579 -14.05 -17.93 -14.05
C THR A 579 -15.17 -17.79 -15.09
N PHE A 580 -15.18 -18.69 -16.07
CA PHE A 580 -16.39 -19.13 -16.78
C PHE A 580 -16.72 -20.61 -16.50
N SER A 581 -17.58 -20.85 -15.51
CA SER A 581 -18.29 -22.13 -15.37
C SER A 581 -19.68 -21.90 -14.76
N ARG A 582 -20.70 -22.57 -15.30
CA ARG A 582 -22.11 -22.41 -14.89
C ARG A 582 -22.40 -23.13 -13.56
N ARG A 583 -21.99 -22.55 -12.44
CA ARG A 583 -22.58 -22.81 -11.11
C ARG A 583 -22.97 -21.49 -10.46
N GLN A 584 -24.05 -21.50 -9.67
CA GLN A 584 -24.79 -20.30 -9.26
C GLN A 584 -23.92 -19.33 -8.46
N ARG A 585 -24.09 -18.02 -8.73
CA ARG A 585 -23.37 -16.92 -8.05
C ARG A 585 -24.37 -15.81 -7.61
N PRO A 586 -24.03 -15.02 -6.56
CA PRO A 586 -24.84 -13.89 -6.05
C PRO A 586 -25.13 -12.75 -7.04
N MET A 587 -24.40 -12.71 -8.16
CA MET A 587 -24.48 -11.71 -9.21
C MET A 587 -24.27 -12.37 -10.56
N SER A 588 -25.05 -11.94 -11.56
CA SER A 588 -24.92 -12.33 -12.95
C SER A 588 -24.36 -11.16 -13.77
N LEU A 589 -23.35 -11.43 -14.58
CA LEU A 589 -22.85 -10.53 -15.61
C LEU A 589 -23.43 -10.97 -16.96
N ASP A 590 -23.94 -10.03 -17.74
CA ASP A 590 -24.28 -10.29 -19.15
C ASP A 590 -22.96 -10.39 -19.93
N SER A 591 -22.61 -11.59 -20.43
CA SER A 591 -21.31 -11.85 -21.05
C SER A 591 -21.17 -11.13 -22.40
N LEU A 592 -20.40 -10.05 -22.43
CA LEU A 592 -20.19 -9.22 -23.61
C LEU A 592 -18.75 -9.35 -24.12
N THR A 593 -18.55 -10.23 -25.10
CA THR A 593 -17.32 -10.23 -25.91
C THR A 593 -17.44 -9.08 -26.91
N ILE A 594 -16.66 -8.01 -26.72
CA ILE A 594 -16.51 -6.98 -27.73
C ILE A 594 -15.30 -7.35 -28.59
N LEU A 595 -15.56 -7.65 -29.87
CA LEU A 595 -14.57 -7.56 -30.93
C LEU A 595 -14.56 -6.12 -31.43
N CYS A 596 -13.39 -5.51 -31.53
CA CYS A 596 -13.23 -4.21 -32.16
C CYS A 596 -11.98 -4.22 -33.04
N SER A 597 -12.17 -3.84 -34.29
CA SER A 597 -11.14 -3.44 -35.25
C SER A 597 -10.77 -1.97 -35.06
N ILE A 598 -9.57 -1.60 -35.51
CA ILE A 598 -8.96 -0.26 -35.41
C ILE A 598 -8.54 0.20 -36.81
#